data_AF-A0A562VJE8-F1
#
_entry.id   AF-A0A562VJE8-F1
#
_cell.length_a   1.000
_cell.length_b   1.000
_cell.length_c   1.000
_cell.angle_alpha   90.00
_cell.angle_beta   90.00
_cell.angle_gamma   90.00
#
_symmetry.space_group_name_H-M   'P 1'
#
loop_
_entity.id
_entity.type
_entity.pdbx_description
1 polymer ?
#
loop_
_entity_poly.entity_id
_entity_poly.type
_entity_poly.pdbx_seq_one_letter_code
_entity_poly.pdbx_strand_id
1 'polypeptide(L)'
;MPERKRKLKVLLLHAIILPTLLFVFYFFSLAPRPWTGVDEAVVEKIAREHGREARKPLIDPGEGDLLLFVFLVAGVVAGFAGGYYWRMLVSEKTRDKGQ
;
A
#
# COMPACT_ATOMS: atom_id res chain seq x y z
N MET A 1 -0.46 -53.20 12.99
CA MET A 1 -0.08 -53.22 11.55
C MET A 1 1.40 -53.56 11.45
N PRO A 2 1.82 -54.45 10.53
CA PRO A 2 3.22 -54.85 10.43
C PRO A 2 4.10 -53.62 10.14
N GLU A 3 5.11 -53.37 10.99
CA GLU A 3 6.05 -52.23 10.98
C GLU A 3 6.48 -51.79 9.55
N ARG A 4 6.72 -52.77 8.66
CA ARG A 4 7.06 -52.54 7.24
C ARG A 4 6.00 -51.73 6.46
N LYS A 5 4.71 -52.00 6.66
CA LYS A 5 3.62 -51.28 5.99
C LYS A 5 3.50 -49.83 6.47
N ARG A 6 3.85 -49.56 7.73
CA ARG A 6 3.89 -48.18 8.28
C ARG A 6 5.05 -47.39 7.69
N LYS A 7 6.26 -47.97 7.66
CA LYS A 7 7.45 -47.32 7.06
C LYS A 7 7.25 -47.03 5.56
N LEU A 8 6.64 -47.96 4.82
CA LEU A 8 6.33 -47.76 3.39
C LEU A 8 5.33 -46.63 3.15
N LYS A 9 4.26 -46.54 3.97
CA LYS A 9 3.30 -45.43 3.90
C LYS A 9 3.95 -44.09 4.17
N VAL A 10 4.82 -44.02 5.18
CA VAL A 10 5.57 -42.80 5.50
C VAL A 10 6.48 -42.41 4.34
N LEU A 11 7.21 -43.35 3.74
CA LEU A 11 8.03 -43.07 2.55
C LEU A 11 7.22 -42.56 1.36
N LEU A 12 6.07 -43.19 1.08
CA LEU A 12 5.16 -42.75 0.01
C LEU A 12 4.60 -41.34 0.27
N LEU A 13 4.28 -41.03 1.52
CA LEU A 13 3.81 -39.71 1.92
C LEU A 13 4.88 -38.63 1.67
N HIS A 14 6.14 -38.91 2.04
CA HIS A 14 7.25 -37.99 1.80
C HIS A 14 7.57 -37.84 0.29
N ALA A 15 7.44 -38.91 -0.48
CA ALA A 15 7.61 -38.89 -1.94
C ALA A 15 6.60 -37.99 -2.65
N ILE A 16 5.46 -37.68 -2.03
CA ILE A 16 4.45 -36.76 -2.56
C ILE A 16 4.63 -35.36 -1.97
N ILE A 17 4.77 -35.26 -0.65
CA ILE A 17 4.80 -33.97 0.05
C ILE A 17 6.07 -33.18 -0.31
N LEU A 18 7.24 -33.81 -0.31
CA LEU A 18 8.51 -33.13 -0.56
C LEU A 18 8.55 -32.43 -1.94
N PRO A 19 8.26 -33.10 -3.07
CA PRO A 19 8.25 -32.43 -4.37
C PRO A 19 7.14 -31.39 -4.48
N THR A 20 5.99 -31.59 -3.83
CA THR A 20 4.92 -30.59 -3.81
C THR A 20 5.36 -29.31 -3.10
N LEU A 21 6.02 -29.42 -1.94
CA LEU A 21 6.55 -28.27 -1.22
C LEU A 21 7.64 -27.55 -2.03
N LEU A 22 8.54 -28.30 -2.68
CA LEU A 22 9.56 -27.73 -3.54
C LEU A 22 8.96 -27.02 -4.75
N PHE A 23 7.90 -27.56 -5.36
CA PHE A 23 7.19 -26.93 -6.46
C PHE A 23 6.50 -25.64 -6.04
N VAL A 24 5.83 -25.64 -4.89
CA VAL A 24 5.20 -24.43 -4.33
C VAL A 24 6.25 -23.36 -4.06
N PHE A 25 7.36 -23.72 -3.42
CA PHE A 25 8.47 -22.79 -3.17
C PHE A 25 9.05 -22.21 -4.47
N TYR A 26 9.30 -23.07 -5.47
CA TYR A 26 9.76 -22.64 -6.79
C TYR A 26 8.77 -21.67 -7.44
N PHE A 27 7.48 -22.00 -7.45
CA PHE A 27 6.42 -21.15 -8.02
C PHE A 27 6.37 -19.75 -7.41
N PHE A 28 6.46 -19.65 -6.08
CA PHE A 28 6.49 -18.34 -5.40
C PHE A 28 7.80 -17.58 -5.62
N SER A 29 8.92 -18.28 -5.87
CA SER A 29 10.19 -17.65 -6.24
C SER A 29 10.26 -17.17 -7.69
N LEU A 30 9.36 -17.62 -8.57
CA LEU A 30 9.22 -17.13 -9.94
C LEU A 30 8.50 -15.78 -10.05
N ALA A 31 8.19 -15.14 -8.92
CA ALA A 31 7.61 -13.81 -8.92
C ALA A 31 8.38 -12.92 -9.92
N PRO A 32 7.70 -12.35 -10.94
CA PRO A 32 8.34 -11.42 -11.85
C PRO A 32 8.97 -10.29 -11.04
N ARG A 33 9.96 -9.61 -11.64
CA ARG A 33 10.54 -8.41 -11.01
C ARG A 33 9.42 -7.52 -10.46
N PRO A 34 9.59 -6.91 -9.28
CA PRO A 34 8.60 -6.03 -8.71
C PRO A 34 8.17 -5.02 -9.78
N TRP A 35 6.87 -4.74 -9.82
CA TRP A 35 6.30 -3.80 -10.76
C TRP A 35 7.08 -2.48 -10.69
N THR A 36 7.70 -2.09 -11.80
CA THR A 36 8.40 -0.81 -11.91
C THR A 36 7.35 0.28 -12.06
N GLY A 37 7.45 1.32 -11.25
CA GLY A 37 6.50 2.44 -11.29
C GLY A 37 6.47 3.08 -12.68
N VAL A 38 5.32 3.67 -13.06
CA VAL A 38 5.19 4.45 -14.30
C VAL A 38 6.23 5.57 -14.36
N ASP A 39 6.54 6.11 -13.18
CA ASP A 39 7.51 7.14 -12.89
C ASP A 39 8.90 6.75 -13.42
N GLU A 40 9.37 5.56 -13.04
CA GLU A 40 10.66 5.00 -13.48
C GLU A 40 10.61 4.57 -14.95
N ALA A 41 9.54 3.90 -15.37
CA ALA A 41 9.46 3.31 -16.70
C ALA A 41 9.27 4.33 -17.83
N VAL A 42 8.59 5.45 -17.55
CA VAL A 42 8.16 6.42 -18.56
C VAL A 42 8.62 7.83 -18.22
N VAL A 43 8.33 8.32 -17.01
CA VAL A 43 8.53 9.74 -16.68
C VAL A 43 10.01 10.10 -16.68
N GLU A 44 10.85 9.31 -16.03
CA GLU A 44 12.30 9.54 -16.01
C GLU A 44 12.93 9.50 -17.40
N LYS A 45 12.48 8.57 -18.25
CA LYS A 45 12.95 8.46 -19.64
C LYS A 45 12.67 9.75 -20.40
N ILE A 46 11.42 10.22 -20.36
CA ILE A 46 11.01 11.45 -21.06
C ILE A 46 11.71 12.68 -20.47
N ALA A 47 11.86 12.73 -19.15
CA ALA A 47 12.52 13.83 -18.46
C ALA A 47 14.00 13.95 -18.86
N ARG A 48 14.70 12.80 -18.98
CA ARG A 48 16.09 12.75 -19.47
C ARG A 48 16.21 13.16 -20.93
N GLU A 49 15.31 12.72 -21.81
CA GLU A 49 15.27 13.14 -23.22
C GLU A 49 15.16 14.67 -23.37
N HIS A 50 14.52 15.35 -22.41
CA HIS A 50 14.36 16.80 -22.38
C HIS A 50 15.40 17.52 -21.50
N GLY A 51 16.47 16.84 -21.08
CA GLY A 51 17.53 17.42 -20.25
C GLY A 51 17.09 17.84 -18.84
N ARG A 52 15.96 17.33 -18.35
CA ARG A 52 15.40 17.60 -17.03
C ARG A 52 15.52 16.36 -16.16
N GLU A 53 16.74 15.98 -15.80
CA GLU A 53 16.95 14.82 -14.93
C GLU A 53 16.20 14.98 -13.60
N ALA A 54 15.58 13.88 -13.14
CA ALA A 54 14.86 13.85 -11.88
C ALA A 54 15.82 14.21 -10.74
N ARG A 55 15.47 15.25 -9.98
CA ARG A 55 16.19 15.60 -8.75
C ARG A 55 15.51 14.92 -7.58
N LYS A 56 16.33 14.49 -6.61
CA LYS A 56 15.82 13.94 -5.36
C LYS A 56 14.92 14.99 -4.68
N PRO A 57 13.70 14.63 -4.24
CA PRO A 57 12.84 15.54 -3.49
C PRO A 57 13.56 16.09 -2.26
N LEU A 58 13.32 17.36 -1.91
CA LEU A 58 13.85 17.96 -0.69
C LEU A 58 13.20 17.36 0.57
N ILE A 59 11.96 16.90 0.43
CA ILE A 59 11.19 16.18 1.43
C ILE A 59 10.69 14.94 0.71
N ASP A 60 10.95 13.75 1.25
CA ASP A 60 10.40 12.50 0.75
C ASP A 60 9.05 12.23 1.44
N PRO A 61 7.90 12.45 0.77
CA PRO A 61 6.60 12.21 1.37
C PRO A 61 6.21 10.72 1.32
N GLY A 62 6.96 9.88 0.61
CA GLY A 62 6.68 8.46 0.41
C GLY A 62 7.28 7.58 1.50
N GLU A 63 8.32 8.03 2.20
CA GLU A 63 8.92 7.30 3.32
C GLU A 63 8.25 7.65 4.66
N GLY A 64 7.63 6.64 5.29
CA GLY A 64 7.00 6.76 6.61
C GLY A 64 5.63 7.45 6.58
N ASP A 65 5.25 8.05 7.71
CA ASP A 65 3.89 8.58 7.93
C ASP A 65 3.77 10.11 7.79
N LEU A 66 4.79 10.79 7.27
CA LEU A 66 4.82 12.26 7.20
C LEU A 66 3.67 12.82 6.36
N LEU A 67 3.43 12.26 5.17
CA LEU A 67 2.32 12.68 4.32
C LEU A 67 0.99 12.48 5.03
N LEU A 68 0.80 11.31 5.65
CA LEU A 68 -0.42 10.97 6.37
C LEU A 68 -0.68 11.90 7.56
N PHE A 69 0.38 12.28 8.28
CA PHE A 69 0.33 13.24 9.36
C PHE A 69 -0.09 14.64 8.88
N VAL A 70 0.46 15.13 7.76
CA VAL A 70 0.07 16.42 7.18
C VAL A 70 -1.39 16.41 6.75
N PHE A 71 -1.85 15.32 6.11
CA PHE A 71 -3.26 15.13 5.76
C PHE A 71 -4.18 15.16 6.98
N LEU A 72 -3.78 14.51 8.07
CA LEU A 72 -4.52 14.52 9.33
C LEU A 72 -4.65 15.95 9.88
N VAL A 73 -3.55 16.69 9.98
CA VAL A 73 -3.55 18.07 10.49
C VAL A 73 -4.42 18.97 9.62
N ALA A 74 -4.27 18.89 8.29
CA ALA A 74 -5.07 19.65 7.35
C ALA A 74 -6.56 19.29 7.48
N GLY A 75 -6.90 18.01 7.59
CA GLY A 75 -8.27 17.53 7.78
C GLY A 75 -8.89 18.02 9.08
N VAL A 76 -8.14 18.03 10.18
CA VAL A 76 -8.57 18.58 11.46
C VAL A 76 -8.89 20.07 11.33
N VAL A 77 -7.95 20.87 10.81
CA VAL A 77 -8.14 22.32 10.66
C VAL A 77 -9.33 22.64 9.75
N ALA A 78 -9.42 21.97 8.59
CA ALA A 78 -10.50 22.16 7.65
C ALA A 78 -11.86 21.72 8.23
N GLY A 79 -11.90 20.59 8.94
CA GLY A 79 -13.10 20.09 9.59
C GLY A 79 -13.64 21.06 10.66
N PHE A 80 -12.76 21.58 11.51
CA PHE A 80 -13.15 22.59 12.52
C PHE A 80 -13.59 23.90 11.89
N ALA A 81 -12.82 24.43 10.92
CA ALA A 81 -13.18 25.67 10.23
C ALA A 81 -14.52 25.53 9.51
N GLY A 82 -14.70 24.46 8.72
CA GLY A 82 -15.94 24.17 8.01
C GLY A 82 -17.13 24.00 8.96
N GLY A 83 -16.95 23.27 10.05
CA GLY A 83 -17.97 23.09 11.08
C GLY A 83 -18.37 24.41 11.77
N TYR A 84 -17.40 25.28 12.07
CA TYR A 84 -17.67 26.60 12.67
C TYR A 84 -18.51 27.49 11.74
N TYR A 85 -18.10 27.61 10.47
CA TYR A 85 -18.83 28.42 9.49
C TYR A 85 -20.22 27.84 9.20
N TRP A 86 -20.36 26.51 9.15
CA TRP A 86 -21.67 25.86 9.03
C TRP A 86 -22.61 26.22 10.19
N ARG A 87 -22.11 26.11 11.43
CA ARG A 87 -22.86 26.49 12.65
C ARG A 87 -23.35 27.95 12.57
N MET A 88 -22.47 28.87 12.18
CA MET A 88 -22.80 30.28 12.04
C MET A 88 -23.86 30.54 10.97
N LEU A 89 -23.71 29.93 9.78
CA LEU A 89 -24.58 30.19 8.64
C LEU A 89 -25.97 29.53 8.77
N VAL A 90 -26.04 28.34 9.38
CA VAL A 90 -27.26 27.53 9.40
C VAL A 90 -27.94 27.55 10.77
N SER A 91 -27.19 27.38 11.85
CA SER A 91 -27.76 27.28 13.20
C SER A 91 -28.10 28.64 13.80
N GLU A 92 -27.19 29.63 13.69
CA GLU A 92 -27.42 30.95 14.26
C GLU A 92 -28.42 31.78 13.43
N LYS A 93 -28.36 31.71 12.09
CA LYS A 93 -29.33 32.38 11.20
C LYS A 93 -30.77 31.89 11.39
N THR A 94 -30.96 30.61 11.74
CA THR A 94 -32.30 30.05 11.99
C THR A 94 -32.86 30.52 13.33
N ARG A 95 -32.00 30.74 14.32
CA ARG A 95 -32.38 31.24 15.64
C ARG A 95 -32.81 32.71 15.61
N ASP A 96 -32.24 33.50 14.71
CA ASP A 96 -32.59 34.92 14.50
C ASP A 96 -33.91 35.12 13.73
N LYS A 97 -34.34 34.13 12.93
CA LYS A 97 -35.63 34.16 12.20
C LYS A 97 -36.83 33.57 12.96
N GLY A 98 -36.59 32.97 14.13
CA GLY A 98 -37.60 32.32 14.96
C GLY A 98 -37.98 33.08 16.24
N GLN A 99 -37.42 34.27 16.44
CA GLN A 99 -37.91 35.29 17.38
C GLN A 99 -38.73 36.33 16.62
#